data_AF-A0A8J8FFJ2-F1
#
_entry.id   AF-A0A8J8FFJ2-F1
#
_cell.length_a   1.000
_cell.length_b   1.000
_cell.length_c   1.000
_cell.angle_alpha   90.00
_cell.angle_beta   90.00
_cell.angle_gamma   90.00
#
_symmetry.space_group_name_H-M   'P 1'
#
loop_
_entity.id
_entity.type
_entity.pdbx_description
1 polymer ?
#
loop_
_entity_poly.entity_id
_entity_poly.type
_entity_poly.pdbx_seq_one_letter_code
_entity_poly.pdbx_strand_id
1 'polypeptide(L)'
;MLNGTWLPIAQEIGGTQLPATAFEKQKLIIKDSNYTVFAESIDKGIARYKDRKMDIYGKDGVNAGKHFTAIYIYQNKQLTICYNLMGNNYPEAFDTKGKPLYFLAVFKKSK
;
A
#
# COMPACT_ATOMS: atom_id res chain seq x y z
N MET A 1 10.58 -7.62 -8.72
CA MET A 1 10.93 -7.38 -7.30
C MET A 1 10.57 -5.94 -6.96
N LEU A 2 9.87 -5.68 -5.85
CA LEU A 2 9.37 -4.34 -5.50
C LEU A 2 10.36 -3.52 -4.65
N ASN A 3 11.59 -3.99 -4.50
CA ASN A 3 12.62 -3.31 -3.72
C ASN A 3 12.85 -1.86 -4.19
N GLY A 4 12.86 -0.93 -3.23
CA GLY A 4 13.10 0.48 -3.46
C GLY A 4 12.32 1.39 -2.50
N THR A 5 12.54 2.68 -2.69
CA THR A 5 11.78 3.75 -2.04
C THR A 5 10.69 4.21 -2.99
N TRP A 6 9.47 4.33 -2.49
CA TRP A 6 8.25 4.62 -3.21
C TRP A 6 7.58 5.85 -2.61
N LEU A 7 7.29 6.83 -3.45
CA LEU A 7 6.65 8.08 -3.06
C LEU A 7 5.22 8.07 -3.61
N PRO A 8 4.18 8.20 -2.77
CA PRO A 8 2.81 8.22 -3.25
C PRO A 8 2.57 9.46 -4.10
N ILE A 9 1.81 9.28 -5.17
CA ILE A 9 1.40 10.33 -6.11
C ILE A 9 -0.13 10.42 -6.24
N ALA A 10 -0.85 9.40 -5.78
CA ALA A 10 -2.30 9.40 -5.65
C ALA A 10 -2.71 8.40 -4.56
N GLN A 11 -3.76 8.73 -3.79
CA GLN A 11 -4.40 7.83 -2.85
C GLN A 11 -5.92 7.99 -2.90
N GLU A 12 -6.64 6.89 -2.73
CA GLU A 12 -8.10 6.82 -2.70
C GLU A 12 -8.54 5.88 -1.57
N ILE A 13 -9.63 6.21 -0.87
CA ILE A 13 -10.27 5.33 0.11
C ILE A 13 -11.78 5.29 -0.11
N GLY A 14 -12.35 4.10 -0.22
CA GLY A 14 -13.79 3.92 -0.39
C GLY A 14 -14.42 4.63 -1.59
N GLY A 15 -13.64 4.95 -2.62
CA GLY A 15 -14.03 5.72 -3.80
C GLY A 15 -13.82 7.23 -3.67
N THR A 16 -13.22 7.71 -2.58
CA THR A 16 -12.91 9.12 -2.36
C THR A 16 -11.41 9.37 -2.54
N GLN A 17 -11.07 10.24 -3.48
CA GLN A 17 -9.70 10.70 -3.68
C GLN A 17 -9.23 11.50 -2.46
N LEU A 18 -8.06 11.16 -1.92
CA LEU A 18 -7.43 11.91 -0.85
C LEU A 18 -6.68 13.13 -1.40
N PRO A 19 -6.68 14.27 -0.68
CA PRO A 19 -5.88 15.43 -1.06
C PRO A 19 -4.39 15.12 -0.95
N ALA A 20 -3.57 15.75 -1.81
CA ALA A 20 -2.11 15.53 -1.83
C ALA A 20 -1.45 15.78 -0.47
N THR A 21 -1.95 16.75 0.29
CA THR A 21 -1.47 17.09 1.65
C THR A 21 -1.55 15.91 2.63
N ALA A 22 -2.42 14.93 2.38
CA ALA A 22 -2.51 13.72 3.19
C ALA A 22 -1.33 12.78 2.98
N PHE A 23 -0.70 12.78 1.79
CA PHE A 23 0.28 11.75 1.41
C PHE A 23 1.62 12.26 0.87
N GLU A 24 1.75 13.52 0.49
CA GLU A 24 2.96 14.06 -0.15
C GLU A 24 4.23 13.92 0.72
N LYS A 25 4.07 13.86 2.04
CA LYS A 25 5.16 13.66 3.02
C LYS A 25 5.42 12.18 3.33
N GLN A 26 4.57 11.29 2.84
CA GLN A 26 4.70 9.87 3.10
C GLN A 26 5.76 9.22 2.19
N LYS A 27 6.36 8.12 2.65
CA LYS A 27 7.17 7.24 1.80
C LYS A 27 7.05 5.79 2.24
N LEU A 28 7.12 4.89 1.29
CA LEU A 28 7.17 3.45 1.49
C LEU A 28 8.54 2.94 1.07
N ILE A 29 9.25 2.24 1.94
CA ILE A 29 10.49 1.54 1.62
C ILE A 29 10.20 0.05 1.65
N ILE A 30 10.52 -0.66 0.56
CA ILE A 30 10.49 -2.12 0.51
C ILE A 30 11.92 -2.61 0.34
N LYS A 31 12.36 -3.48 1.25
CA LYS A 31 13.64 -4.19 1.17
C LYS A 31 13.38 -5.67 1.43
N ASP A 32 13.47 -6.44 0.35
CA ASP A 32 13.12 -7.86 0.29
C ASP A 32 11.64 -8.06 0.63
N SER A 33 11.36 -8.69 1.76
CA SER A 33 10.00 -8.81 2.30
C SER A 33 9.68 -7.75 3.35
N ASN A 34 10.63 -6.94 3.80
CA ASN A 34 10.37 -5.94 4.83
C ASN A 34 9.83 -4.67 4.21
N TYR A 35 8.82 -4.09 4.83
CA TYR A 35 8.35 -2.75 4.50
C TYR A 35 8.56 -1.79 5.67
N THR A 36 8.72 -0.51 5.34
CA THR A 36 8.62 0.60 6.29
C THR A 36 7.85 1.74 5.64
N VAL A 37 6.75 2.14 6.25
CA VAL A 37 5.99 3.34 5.89
C VAL A 37 6.37 4.46 6.85
N PHE A 38 6.71 5.61 6.30
CA PHE A 38 6.87 6.85 7.04
C PHE A 38 5.65 7.72 6.71
N ALA A 39 4.83 8.00 7.70
CA ALA A 39 3.67 8.88 7.61
C ALA A 39 3.59 9.73 8.90
N GLU A 40 2.40 9.92 9.47
CA GLU A 40 2.24 10.53 10.80
C GLU A 40 2.96 9.72 11.90
N SER A 41 2.98 8.40 11.73
CA SER A 41 3.80 7.48 12.52
C SER A 41 4.57 6.53 11.59
N ILE A 42 5.63 5.92 12.12
CA ILE A 42 6.37 4.89 11.39
C ILE A 42 5.64 3.56 11.60
N ASP A 43 5.32 2.89 10.49
CA ASP A 43 4.73 1.55 10.47
C ASP A 43 5.69 0.59 9.76
N LYS A 44 5.88 -0.61 10.33
CA LYS A 44 6.81 -1.60 9.80
C LYS A 44 6.19 -2.97 9.78
N GLY A 45 6.65 -3.80 8.86
CA GLY A 45 6.23 -5.18 8.83
C GLY A 45 6.76 -5.94 7.63
N ILE A 46 6.02 -6.99 7.27
CA ILE A 46 6.40 -7.90 6.21
C ILE A 46 5.35 -7.84 5.09
N ALA A 47 5.80 -7.56 3.87
CA ALA A 47 5.02 -7.67 2.64
C ALA A 47 5.50 -8.91 1.86
N ARG A 48 4.67 -9.94 1.80
CA ARG A 48 4.89 -11.11 0.95
C ARG A 48 4.08 -10.93 -0.31
N TYR A 49 4.70 -10.99 -1.47
CA TYR A 49 4.01 -10.73 -2.73
C TYR A 49 4.43 -11.71 -3.82
N LYS A 50 3.43 -12.20 -4.56
CA LYS A 50 3.57 -13.14 -5.67
C LYS A 50 2.32 -13.05 -6.55
N ASP A 51 2.45 -13.27 -7.86
CA ASP A 51 1.32 -13.41 -8.79
C ASP A 51 0.29 -12.26 -8.70
N ARG A 52 0.79 -11.01 -8.58
CA ARG A 52 0.00 -9.77 -8.41
C ARG A 52 -0.81 -9.68 -7.11
N LYS A 53 -0.60 -10.58 -6.16
CA LYS A 53 -1.19 -10.55 -4.81
C LYS A 53 -0.14 -10.23 -3.77
N MET A 54 -0.57 -9.61 -2.68
CA MET A 54 0.29 -9.22 -1.57
C MET A 54 -0.42 -9.45 -0.24
N ASP A 55 0.29 -10.09 0.68
CA ASP A 55 -0.07 -10.21 2.09
C ASP A 55 0.84 -9.32 2.92
N ILE A 56 0.24 -8.50 3.77
CA ILE A 56 0.92 -7.47 4.53
C ILE A 56 0.66 -7.70 6.00
N TYR A 57 1.72 -7.95 6.75
CA TYR A 57 1.66 -8.24 8.18
C TYR A 57 2.34 -7.11 8.94
N GLY A 58 1.55 -6.31 9.66
CA GLY A 58 2.07 -5.24 10.51
C GLY A 58 2.76 -5.83 11.74
N LYS A 59 4.00 -5.36 11.99
CA LYS A 59 4.83 -5.81 13.10
C LYS A 59 5.03 -4.71 14.14
N ASP A 60 5.24 -3.47 13.70
CA ASP A 60 5.39 -2.31 14.56
C ASP A 60 4.56 -1.13 14.03
N GLY A 61 4.14 -0.24 14.93
CA GLY A 61 3.36 0.95 14.61
C GLY A 61 1.85 0.74 14.73
N VAL A 62 1.07 1.63 14.13
CA VAL A 62 -0.40 1.68 14.27
C VAL A 62 -1.12 0.46 13.69
N ASN A 63 -0.45 -0.34 12.86
CA ASN A 63 -0.98 -1.58 12.32
C ASN A 63 -0.31 -2.84 12.90
N ALA A 64 0.43 -2.74 14.00
CA ALA A 64 0.98 -3.92 14.68
C ALA A 64 -0.11 -4.97 14.96
N GLY A 65 0.15 -6.22 14.59
CA GLY A 65 -0.78 -7.34 14.75
C GLY A 65 -1.86 -7.45 13.67
N LYS A 66 -2.00 -6.46 12.77
CA LYS A 66 -2.95 -6.53 11.66
C LYS A 66 -2.37 -7.30 10.48
N HIS A 67 -3.28 -7.88 9.70
CA HIS A 67 -3.01 -8.48 8.40
C HIS A 67 -3.92 -7.84 7.35
N PHE A 68 -3.33 -7.43 6.24
CA PHE A 68 -4.05 -6.90 5.09
C PHE A 68 -3.73 -7.72 3.85
N THR A 69 -4.70 -7.78 2.95
CA THR A 69 -4.58 -8.40 1.63
C THR A 69 -4.64 -7.32 0.58
N ALA A 70 -3.86 -7.48 -0.49
CA ALA A 70 -3.80 -6.50 -1.56
C ALA A 70 -3.53 -7.15 -2.91
N ILE A 71 -3.86 -6.42 -3.98
CA ILE A 71 -3.32 -6.67 -5.31
C ILE A 71 -2.38 -5.54 -5.71
N TYR A 72 -1.41 -5.86 -6.57
CA TYR A 72 -0.44 -4.87 -7.03
C TYR A 72 -0.09 -5.03 -8.50
N ILE A 73 0.27 -3.92 -9.13
CA ILE A 73 0.88 -3.89 -10.46
C ILE A 73 2.05 -2.90 -10.47
N TYR A 74 3.15 -3.32 -11.09
CA TYR A 74 4.29 -2.44 -11.36
C TYR A 74 4.48 -2.35 -12.86
N GLN A 75 4.22 -1.17 -13.43
CA GLN A 75 4.33 -0.89 -14.85
C GLN A 75 4.65 0.59 -15.06
N ASN A 76 5.33 0.94 -16.15
CA ASN A 76 5.65 2.34 -16.48
C ASN A 76 6.34 3.10 -15.32
N LYS A 77 7.19 2.41 -14.56
CA LYS A 77 7.89 2.93 -13.36
C LYS A 77 6.96 3.38 -12.21
N GLN A 78 5.70 2.98 -12.24
CA GLN A 78 4.72 3.23 -11.18
C GLN A 78 4.27 1.92 -10.55
N LEU A 79 4.11 1.95 -9.23
CA LEU A 79 3.56 0.86 -8.44
C LEU A 79 2.17 1.27 -7.99
N THR A 80 1.15 0.50 -8.36
CA THR A 80 -0.21 0.66 -7.85
C THR A 80 -0.51 -0.51 -6.93
N ILE A 81 -1.04 -0.22 -5.74
CA ILE A 81 -1.46 -1.23 -4.77
C ILE A 81 -2.90 -0.91 -4.35
N CYS A 82 -3.78 -1.89 -4.44
CA CYS A 82 -5.14 -1.82 -3.92
C CYS A 82 -5.23 -2.79 -2.73
N TYR A 83 -5.56 -2.25 -1.56
CA TYR A 83 -5.59 -2.93 -0.28
C TYR A 83 -7.04 -3.17 0.13
N ASN A 84 -7.29 -4.33 0.73
CA ASN A 84 -8.44 -4.56 1.59
C ASN A 84 -7.96 -4.52 3.04
N LEU A 85 -8.31 -3.46 3.75
CA LEU A 85 -7.88 -3.23 5.14
C LEU A 85 -8.57 -4.16 6.14
N MET A 86 -9.59 -4.93 5.72
CA MET A 86 -10.16 -6.01 6.52
C MET A 86 -9.32 -7.30 6.47
N GLY A 87 -8.52 -7.50 5.40
CA GLY A 87 -7.64 -8.65 5.26
C GLY A 87 -8.31 -10.01 4.99
N ASN A 88 -9.63 -10.03 4.77
CA ASN A 88 -10.41 -11.28 4.62
C ASN A 88 -10.43 -11.85 3.19
N ASN A 89 -10.15 -11.02 2.17
CA ASN A 89 -10.04 -11.44 0.77
C ASN A 89 -9.18 -10.46 -0.03
N TYR A 90 -8.58 -10.89 -1.14
CA TYR A 90 -7.90 -9.99 -2.05
C TYR A 90 -8.91 -9.13 -2.84
N PRO A 91 -8.64 -7.85 -3.10
CA PRO A 91 -9.39 -7.07 -4.07
C PRO A 91 -9.37 -7.75 -5.45
N GLU A 92 -10.48 -7.66 -6.19
CA GLU A 92 -10.60 -8.24 -7.54
C GLU A 92 -10.13 -7.27 -8.64
N ALA A 93 -10.17 -5.96 -8.35
CA ALA A 93 -9.79 -4.89 -9.25
C ALA A 93 -9.14 -3.73 -8.49
N PHE A 94 -8.48 -2.84 -9.22
CA PHE A 94 -7.92 -1.59 -8.71
C PHE A 94 -9.02 -0.52 -8.60
N ASP A 95 -10.03 -0.78 -7.78
CA ASP A 95 -11.19 0.09 -7.57
C ASP A 95 -11.69 -0.01 -6.11
N THR A 96 -11.83 1.14 -5.45
CA THR A 96 -12.29 1.21 -4.07
C THR A 96 -13.73 1.72 -3.92
N LYS A 97 -14.39 2.09 -5.03
CA LYS A 97 -15.76 2.62 -5.00
C LYS A 97 -16.74 1.63 -4.36
N GLY A 98 -17.52 2.13 -3.40
CA GLY A 98 -18.49 1.34 -2.64
C GLY A 98 -17.86 0.36 -1.64
N LYS A 99 -16.54 0.41 -1.43
CA LYS A 99 -15.80 -0.51 -0.55
C LYS A 99 -15.05 0.31 0.50
N PRO A 100 -15.70 0.67 1.63
CA PRO A 100 -15.17 1.69 2.56
C PRO A 100 -13.82 1.34 3.20
N LEU A 101 -13.48 0.05 3.28
CA LEU A 101 -12.19 -0.43 3.79
C LEU A 101 -11.18 -0.76 2.69
N TYR A 102 -11.47 -0.38 1.44
CA TYR A 102 -10.50 -0.50 0.37
C TYR A 102 -9.74 0.81 0.23
N PHE A 103 -8.43 0.66 0.11
CA PHE A 103 -7.51 1.77 -0.04
C PHE A 103 -6.69 1.52 -1.29
N LEU A 104 -6.49 2.53 -2.13
CA LEU A 104 -5.68 2.43 -3.33
C LEU A 104 -4.59 3.49 -3.28
N ALA A 105 -3.35 3.08 -3.53
CA ALA A 105 -2.22 3.98 -3.57
C ALA A 105 -1.40 3.75 -4.84
N VAL A 106 -1.09 4.85 -5.51
CA VAL A 106 -0.19 4.88 -6.67
C VAL A 106 1.10 5.54 -6.24
N PHE A 107 2.22 4.91 -6.54
CA PHE A 107 3.55 5.37 -6.17
C PHE A 107 4.44 5.53 -7.39
N LYS A 108 5.31 6.54 -7.34
CA LYS A 108 6.51 6.61 -8.19
C LYS A 108 7.71 6.10 -7.41
N LYS A 109 8.64 5.43 -8.10
CA LYS A 109 9.93 5.06 -7.49
C LYS A 109 10.75 6.33 -7.28
N SER A 110 11.35 6.48 -6.10
CA SER A 110 12.38 7.49 -5.87
C SER A 110 13.57 7.22 -6.80
N LYS A 111 14.25 8.30 -7.22
CA LYS A 111 15.53 8.20 -7.91
C LYS A 111 16.55 7.48 -7.03
#